data_AF-A0AAF0E6E4-F1
#
_entry.id   AF-A0AAF0E6E4-F1
#
_cell.length_a   1.000
_cell.length_b   1.000
_cell.length_c   1.000
_cell.angle_alpha   90.00
_cell.angle_beta   90.00
_cell.angle_gamma   90.00
#
_symmetry.space_group_name_H-M   'P 1'
#
loop_
_entity.id
_entity.type
_entity.pdbx_description
1 polymer ?
#
loop_
_entity_poly.entity_id
_entity_poly.type
_entity_poly.pdbx_seq_one_letter_code
_entity_poly.pdbx_strand_id
1 'polypeptide(L)'
;MSNAAGSTAPQFVTQSELSDSQKRRDKEIRDAYARIGEEPPPAPVDETYDPRPLYERLQEAKAIQDEKMEEMFKLRNQFRGLDESESQFLADIHRARQKREETKRNEEAKELERFRRKDAAGAQAREASDAPEASDAPKGPDAATSSSAKTSTSV
;
A
#
# COMPACT_ATOMS: atom_id res chain seq x y z
N MET A 1 41.43 -4.42 -38.84
CA MET A 1 40.04 -4.82 -39.12
C MET A 1 40.07 -6.22 -39.72
N SER A 2 39.63 -7.23 -38.97
CA SER A 2 39.29 -8.54 -39.53
C SER A 2 38.46 -9.31 -38.51
N ASN A 3 37.15 -9.04 -38.51
CA ASN A 3 36.16 -9.95 -37.93
C ASN A 3 36.22 -11.25 -38.74
N ALA A 4 36.68 -12.34 -38.12
CA ALA A 4 36.55 -13.66 -38.70
C ALA A 4 35.11 -14.15 -38.50
N ALA A 5 34.42 -14.35 -39.62
CA ALA A 5 33.05 -14.77 -39.73
C ALA A 5 32.76 -16.07 -38.96
N GLY A 6 31.60 -16.11 -38.29
CA GLY A 6 31.06 -17.27 -37.62
C GLY A 6 30.63 -18.37 -38.61
N SER A 7 31.58 -19.15 -39.09
CA SER A 7 31.34 -20.45 -39.70
C SER A 7 31.85 -21.53 -38.76
N THR A 8 30.97 -22.05 -37.91
CA THR A 8 31.26 -23.19 -37.04
C THR A 8 30.55 -24.42 -37.58
N ALA A 9 31.09 -24.99 -38.66
CA ALA A 9 30.88 -26.41 -38.90
C ALA A 9 31.43 -27.17 -37.68
N PRO A 10 30.77 -28.24 -37.18
CA PRO A 10 31.27 -28.99 -36.02
C PRO A 10 32.63 -29.60 -36.37
N GLN A 11 33.70 -29.02 -35.83
CA GLN A 11 35.04 -29.60 -35.88
C GLN A 11 35.13 -30.64 -34.77
N PHE A 12 35.35 -31.90 -35.14
CA PHE A 12 35.55 -32.96 -34.15
C PHE A 12 36.90 -32.75 -33.48
N VAL A 13 36.88 -32.48 -32.17
CA VAL A 13 38.09 -32.32 -31.35
C VAL A 13 38.36 -33.62 -30.61
N THR A 14 39.62 -34.03 -30.57
CA THR A 14 40.01 -35.23 -29.83
C THR A 14 40.10 -34.95 -28.33
N GLN A 15 39.91 -35.98 -27.49
CA GLN A 15 40.03 -35.85 -26.04
C GLN A 15 41.42 -35.34 -25.61
N SER A 16 42.48 -35.79 -26.29
CA SER A 16 43.85 -35.33 -26.06
C SER A 16 44.00 -33.84 -26.36
N GLU A 17 43.47 -33.37 -27.48
CA GLU A 17 43.55 -31.97 -27.90
C GLU A 17 42.78 -31.04 -26.93
N LEU A 18 41.61 -31.46 -26.46
CA LEU A 18 40.88 -30.75 -25.40
C LEU A 18 41.71 -30.64 -24.11
N SER A 19 42.31 -31.75 -23.67
CA SER A 19 43.12 -31.78 -22.45
C SER A 19 44.36 -30.89 -22.53
N ASP A 20 45.01 -30.84 -23.70
CA ASP A 20 46.20 -30.02 -23.91
C ASP A 20 45.84 -28.54 -24.07
N SER A 21 44.71 -28.24 -24.70
CA SER A 21 44.15 -26.88 -24.74
C SER A 21 43.81 -26.36 -23.34
N GLN A 22 43.20 -27.20 -22.49
CA GLN A 22 42.91 -26.85 -21.09
C GLN A 22 44.19 -26.54 -20.31
N LYS A 23 45.21 -27.41 -20.38
CA LYS A 23 46.51 -27.17 -19.71
C LYS A 23 47.19 -25.88 -20.16
N ARG A 24 47.09 -25.51 -21.44
CA ARG A 24 47.64 -24.23 -21.95
C ARG A 24 46.92 -23.05 -21.31
N ARG A 25 45.59 -23.09 -21.32
CA ARG A 25 44.75 -22.07 -20.69
C ARG A 25 45.05 -21.92 -19.20
N ASP A 26 45.19 -23.03 -18.47
CA ASP A 26 45.47 -22.99 -17.03
C ASP A 26 46.85 -22.40 -16.71
N LYS A 27 47.85 -22.68 -17.56
CA LYS A 27 49.18 -22.07 -17.44
C LYS A 27 49.13 -20.57 -17.68
N GLU A 28 48.46 -20.14 -18.74
CA GLU A 28 48.28 -18.72 -19.06
C GLU A 28 47.57 -17.96 -17.93
N ILE A 29 46.53 -18.55 -17.35
CA ILE A 29 45.83 -18.00 -16.18
C ILE A 29 46.79 -17.91 -15.00
N ARG A 30 47.48 -19.00 -14.63
CA ARG A 30 48.42 -19.00 -13.51
C ARG A 30 49.51 -17.93 -13.68
N ASP A 31 50.07 -17.81 -14.88
CA ASP A 31 51.10 -16.82 -15.18
C ASP A 31 50.56 -15.38 -15.10
N ALA A 32 49.33 -15.14 -15.59
CA ALA A 32 48.68 -13.83 -15.49
C ALA A 32 48.42 -13.41 -14.03
N TYR A 33 47.94 -14.34 -13.20
CA TYR A 33 47.71 -14.10 -11.78
C TYR A 33 49.02 -13.91 -11.00
N ALA A 34 50.05 -14.71 -11.30
CA ALA A 34 51.38 -14.55 -10.72
C ALA A 34 52.00 -13.16 -11.01
N ARG A 35 51.70 -12.55 -12.18
CA ARG A 35 52.12 -11.18 -12.50
C ARG A 35 51.42 -10.12 -11.64
N ILE A 36 50.17 -10.37 -11.24
CA ILE A 36 49.36 -9.47 -10.40
C ILE A 36 49.69 -9.67 -8.91
N GLY A 37 50.37 -10.77 -8.56
CA GLY A 37 50.71 -11.11 -7.18
C GLY A 37 49.55 -11.75 -6.41
N GLU A 38 48.50 -12.17 -7.12
CA GLU A 38 47.34 -12.87 -6.56
C GLU A 38 47.36 -14.34 -6.96
N GLU A 39 46.75 -15.20 -6.15
CA GLU A 39 46.59 -16.62 -6.49
C GLU A 39 45.42 -16.78 -7.48
N PRO A 40 45.57 -17.57 -8.56
CA PRO A 40 44.45 -17.86 -9.44
C PRO A 40 43.31 -18.54 -8.66
N PRO A 41 42.05 -18.18 -8.95
CA PRO A 41 40.91 -18.78 -8.28
C PRO A 41 40.90 -20.30 -8.49
N PRO A 42 40.41 -21.07 -7.51
CA PRO A 42 40.31 -22.52 -7.64
C PRO A 42 39.52 -22.87 -8.89
N ALA A 43 39.99 -23.90 -9.61
CA ALA A 43 39.28 -24.40 -10.78
C ALA A 43 37.81 -24.70 -10.42
N PRO A 44 36.87 -24.41 -11.33
CA PRO A 44 35.48 -24.75 -11.09
C PRO A 44 35.41 -26.25 -10.80
N VAL A 45 34.85 -26.60 -9.65
CA VAL A 45 34.64 -27.98 -9.27
C VAL A 45 33.66 -28.56 -10.28
N ASP A 46 34.01 -29.68 -10.92
CA ASP A 46 33.07 -30.41 -11.76
C ASP A 46 31.85 -30.73 -10.90
N GLU A 47 30.73 -30.07 -11.21
CA GLU A 47 29.51 -30.21 -10.45
C GLU A 47 29.13 -31.70 -10.44
N THR A 48 28.95 -32.25 -9.24
CA THR A 48 28.51 -33.64 -9.08
C THR A 48 27.27 -33.87 -9.92
N TYR A 49 27.34 -34.83 -10.84
CA TYR A 49 26.26 -35.14 -11.76
C TYR A 49 24.94 -35.33 -11.02
N ASP A 50 24.03 -34.36 -11.18
CA ASP A 50 22.69 -34.42 -10.59
C ASP A 50 21.83 -35.40 -11.42
N PRO A 51 21.28 -36.46 -10.80
CA PRO A 51 20.42 -37.42 -11.49
C PRO A 51 19.05 -36.84 -11.89
N ARG A 52 18.66 -35.66 -11.39
CA ARG A 52 17.37 -35.04 -11.75
C ARG A 52 17.35 -34.55 -13.19
N PRO A 53 16.21 -34.65 -13.90
CA PRO A 53 16.08 -34.11 -15.25
C PRO A 53 16.30 -32.59 -15.27
N LEU A 54 16.83 -32.08 -16.38
CA LEU A 54 17.12 -30.64 -16.56
C LEU A 54 15.88 -29.75 -16.33
N TYR A 55 14.69 -30.25 -16.70
CA TYR A 55 13.43 -29.55 -16.52
C TYR A 55 13.13 -29.23 -15.04
N GLU A 56 13.30 -30.21 -14.14
CA GLU A 56 13.07 -30.01 -12.71
C GLU A 56 14.04 -28.95 -12.15
N ARG A 57 15.32 -29.01 -12.55
CA ARG A 57 16.33 -28.02 -12.12
C ARG A 57 16.00 -26.61 -12.57
N LEU A 58 15.57 -26.45 -13.82
CA LEU A 58 15.17 -25.13 -14.35
C LEU A 58 13.91 -24.62 -13.68
N GLN A 59 12.95 -25.50 -13.39
CA GLN A 59 11.73 -25.14 -12.70
C GLN A 59 12.01 -24.69 -11.26
N GLU A 60 12.87 -25.40 -10.53
CA GLU A 60 13.32 -25.00 -9.19
C GLU A 60 14.08 -23.67 -9.21
N ALA A 61 15.02 -23.49 -10.13
CA ALA A 61 15.77 -22.25 -10.27
C ALA A 61 14.83 -21.06 -10.54
N LYS A 62 13.82 -21.26 -11.39
CA LYS A 62 12.78 -20.27 -11.64
C LYS A 62 11.94 -19.99 -10.39
N ALA A 63 11.46 -21.03 -9.71
CA ALA A 63 10.68 -20.88 -8.49
C ALA A 63 11.45 -20.10 -7.41
N ILE A 64 12.72 -20.41 -7.20
CA ILE A 64 13.60 -19.69 -6.27
C ILE A 64 13.76 -18.21 -6.68
N GLN A 65 13.90 -17.94 -7.98
CA GLN A 65 14.00 -16.58 -8.48
C GLN A 65 12.70 -15.80 -8.27
N ASP A 66 11.55 -16.44 -8.57
CA ASP A 66 10.23 -15.87 -8.40
C ASP A 66 9.96 -15.58 -6.91
N GLU A 67 10.27 -16.52 -6.00
CA GLU A 67 10.17 -16.35 -4.54
C GLU A 67 11.04 -15.20 -4.03
N LYS A 68 12.31 -15.12 -4.46
CA LYS A 68 13.20 -14.00 -4.10
C LYS A 68 12.66 -12.66 -4.58
N MET A 69 12.11 -12.62 -5.79
CA MET A 69 11.48 -11.41 -6.31
C MET A 69 10.26 -11.04 -5.47
N GLU A 70 9.37 -12.00 -5.20
CA GLU A 70 8.19 -11.78 -4.37
C GLU A 70 8.56 -11.27 -2.98
N GLU A 71 9.56 -11.84 -2.31
CA GLU A 71 10.04 -11.37 -1.00
C GLU A 71 10.54 -9.91 -1.05
N MET A 72 11.37 -9.59 -2.04
CA MET A 72 11.92 -8.25 -2.23
C MET A 72 10.81 -7.22 -2.51
N PHE A 73 9.83 -7.55 -3.34
CA PHE A 73 8.71 -6.65 -3.64
C PHE A 73 7.67 -6.59 -2.50
N LYS A 74 7.42 -7.70 -1.81
CA LYS A 74 6.47 -7.78 -0.69
C LYS A 74 6.91 -6.92 0.47
N LEU A 75 8.17 -7.03 0.90
CA LEU A 75 8.70 -6.21 1.99
C LEU A 75 8.78 -4.73 1.61
N ARG A 76 9.20 -4.44 0.37
CA ARG A 76 9.26 -3.06 -0.14
C ARG A 76 7.90 -2.37 -0.19
N ASN A 77 6.85 -3.10 -0.54
CA ASN A 77 5.50 -2.55 -0.64
C ASN A 77 4.78 -2.47 0.72
N GLN A 78 5.14 -3.33 1.68
CA GLN A 78 4.51 -3.38 3.00
C GLN A 78 4.87 -2.18 3.88
N PHE A 79 6.11 -1.70 3.80
CA PHE A 79 6.60 -0.56 4.57
C PHE A 79 7.16 0.50 3.63
N ARG A 80 6.28 1.16 2.86
CA ARG A 80 6.63 2.38 2.14
C ARG A 80 6.06 3.60 2.85
N GLY A 81 6.82 4.69 2.86
CA GLY A 81 6.30 5.99 3.23
C GLY A 81 5.21 6.45 2.26
N LEU A 82 4.34 7.33 2.74
CA LEU A 82 3.47 8.10 1.87
C LEU A 82 4.34 9.06 1.05
N ASP A 83 4.07 9.15 -0.25
CA ASP A 83 4.70 10.18 -1.07
C ASP A 83 4.04 11.55 -0.83
N GLU A 84 4.66 12.62 -1.36
CA GLU A 84 4.17 14.00 -1.20
C GLU A 84 2.78 14.21 -1.83
N SER A 85 2.43 13.44 -2.88
CA SER A 85 1.13 13.55 -3.51
C SER A 85 0.02 12.86 -2.69
N GLU A 86 0.35 11.73 -2.07
CA GLU A 86 -0.52 10.96 -1.20
C GLU A 86 -0.79 11.70 0.12
N SER A 87 0.23 12.35 0.69
CA SER A 87 0.06 13.18 1.89
C SER A 87 -0.87 14.37 1.63
N GLN A 88 -0.70 15.06 0.49
CA GLN A 88 -1.58 16.14 0.05
C GLN A 88 -3.01 15.65 -0.18
N PHE A 89 -3.19 14.50 -0.84
CA PHE A 89 -4.51 13.90 -1.05
C PHE A 89 -5.24 13.63 0.28
N LEU A 90 -4.55 13.07 1.28
CA LEU A 90 -5.14 12.86 2.60
C LEU A 90 -5.47 14.17 3.32
N ALA A 91 -4.63 15.19 3.18
CA ALA A 91 -4.88 16.52 3.73
C ALA A 91 -6.13 17.17 3.09
N ASP A 92 -6.29 17.03 1.77
CA ASP A 92 -7.44 17.54 1.03
C ASP A 92 -8.74 16.83 1.42
N ILE A 93 -8.72 15.50 1.58
CA ILE A 93 -9.87 14.75 2.12
C ILE A 93 -10.24 15.24 3.51
N HIS A 94 -9.25 15.42 4.38
CA HIS A 94 -9.48 15.87 5.75
C HIS A 94 -10.07 17.29 5.77
N ARG A 95 -9.52 18.21 4.97
CA ARG A 95 -10.03 19.56 4.81
C ARG A 95 -11.45 19.58 4.23
N ALA A 96 -11.74 18.72 3.25
CA ALA A 96 -13.07 18.60 2.67
C ALA A 96 -14.09 18.08 3.70
N ARG A 97 -13.70 17.12 4.55
CA ARG A 97 -14.54 16.61 5.65
C ARG A 97 -14.84 17.71 6.66
N GLN A 98 -13.82 18.43 7.13
CA GLN A 98 -13.99 19.54 8.07
C GLN A 98 -14.89 20.63 7.49
N LYS A 99 -14.66 21.04 6.24
CA LYS A 99 -15.49 22.06 5.58
C LYS A 99 -16.96 21.63 5.51
N ARG A 100 -17.25 20.37 5.19
CA ARG A 100 -18.63 19.84 5.17
C ARG A 100 -19.28 19.86 6.54
N GLU A 101 -18.53 19.55 7.59
CA GLU A 101 -19.02 19.60 8.97
C GLU A 101 -19.28 21.04 9.41
N GLU A 102 -18.34 21.95 9.14
CA GLU A 102 -18.46 23.37 9.44
C GLU A 102 -19.65 24.01 8.71
N THR A 103 -19.86 23.69 7.43
CA THR A 103 -21.03 24.18 6.69
C THR A 103 -22.32 23.71 7.32
N LYS A 104 -22.41 22.42 7.69
CA LYS A 104 -23.59 21.87 8.37
C LYS A 104 -23.85 22.57 9.70
N ARG A 105 -22.81 22.70 10.53
CA ARG A 105 -22.90 23.39 11.83
C ARG A 105 -23.34 24.85 11.67
N ASN A 106 -22.84 25.54 10.66
CA ASN A 106 -23.21 26.93 10.39
C ASN A 106 -24.64 27.07 9.87
N GLU A 107 -25.11 26.12 9.06
CA GLU A 107 -26.50 26.05 8.58
C GLU A 107 -27.46 25.79 9.75
N GLU A 108 -27.18 24.78 10.58
CA GLU A 108 -27.95 24.46 11.78
C GLU A 108 -28.02 25.65 12.76
N ALA A 109 -26.90 26.34 12.99
CA ALA A 109 -26.86 27.52 13.85
C ALA A 109 -27.74 28.66 13.31
N LYS A 110 -27.72 28.90 11.99
CA LYS A 110 -28.58 29.91 11.35
C LYS A 110 -30.07 29.54 11.44
N GLU A 111 -30.40 28.26 11.29
CA GLU A 111 -31.78 27.78 11.43
C GLU A 111 -32.29 27.94 12.86
N LEU A 112 -31.47 27.60 13.86
CA LEU A 112 -31.78 27.81 15.28
C LEU A 112 -31.98 29.30 15.60
N GLU A 113 -31.16 30.19 15.05
CA GLU A 113 -31.33 31.64 15.23
C GLU A 113 -32.64 32.14 14.60
N ARG A 114 -32.97 31.68 13.38
CA ARG A 114 -34.23 32.01 12.72
C ARG A 114 -35.43 31.52 13.53
N PHE A 115 -35.35 30.32 14.11
CA PHE A 115 -36.38 29.76 14.97
C PHE A 115 -36.58 30.61 16.23
N ARG A 116 -35.49 30.90 16.96
CA ARG A 116 -35.54 31.77 18.16
C ARG A 116 -36.14 33.15 17.87
N ARG A 117 -35.80 33.75 16.72
CA ARG A 117 -36.35 35.04 16.31
C ARG A 117 -37.85 34.96 16.01
N LYS A 118 -38.32 33.89 15.35
CA LYS A 118 -39.74 33.67 15.09
C LYS A 118 -40.53 33.42 16.36
N ASP A 119 -39.99 32.63 17.28
CA ASP A 119 -40.61 32.37 18.59
C ASP A 119 -40.73 33.65 19.41
N ALA A 120 -39.67 34.45 19.48
CA ALA A 120 -39.69 35.75 20.17
C ALA A 120 -40.71 36.72 19.53
N ALA A 121 -40.76 36.79 18.20
CA ALA A 121 -41.74 37.61 17.49
C ALA A 121 -43.18 37.10 17.69
N GLY A 122 -43.39 35.78 17.70
CA GLY A 122 -44.68 35.15 17.97
C GLY A 122 -45.14 35.35 19.42
N ALA A 123 -44.22 35.31 20.39
CA ALA A 123 -44.50 35.64 21.79
C ALA A 123 -44.90 37.11 21.93
N GLN A 124 -44.15 38.04 21.33
CA GLN A 124 -44.50 39.47 21.32
C GLN A 124 -45.84 39.75 20.63
N ALA A 125 -46.14 39.06 19.52
CA ALA A 125 -47.42 39.20 18.83
C ALA A 125 -48.60 38.66 19.67
N ARG A 126 -48.40 37.55 20.40
CA ARG A 126 -49.40 37.01 21.33
C ARG A 126 -49.65 37.94 22.52
N GLU A 127 -48.59 38.50 23.09
CA GLU A 127 -48.64 39.43 24.20
C GLU A 127 -49.27 40.78 23.80
N ALA A 128 -49.04 41.24 22.56
CA ALA A 128 -49.69 42.43 22.01
C ALA A 128 -51.19 42.23 21.69
N SER A 129 -51.64 40.98 21.50
CA SER A 129 -53.06 40.64 21.33
C SER A 129 -53.78 40.35 22.65
N ASP A 130 -53.06 40.28 23.78
CA ASP A 130 -53.61 39.91 25.09
C ASP A 130 -53.61 41.14 26.04
N ALA A 131 -54.64 41.98 25.90
CA ALA A 131 -55.07 42.94 26.93
C ALA A 131 -56.51 42.57 27.36
N PRO A 132 -56.87 42.71 28.64
CA PRO A 132 -57.64 41.70 29.36
C PRO A 132 -59.14 41.76 29.07
N GLU A 133 -59.71 40.64 28.63
CA GLU A 133 -61.13 40.34 28.83
C GLU A 133 -61.22 39.09 29.71
N ALA A 134 -61.80 39.26 30.90
CA ALA A 134 -61.95 38.25 31.93
C ALA A 134 -63.02 37.20 31.56
N SER A 135 -63.02 36.11 32.32
CA SER A 135 -63.93 34.94 32.33
C SER A 135 -63.43 33.80 31.44
N ASP A 136 -63.40 32.52 31.83
CA ASP A 136 -63.87 31.80 33.01
C ASP A 136 -63.15 30.42 32.96
N ALA A 137 -62.85 29.83 34.11
CA ALA A 137 -62.27 28.50 34.20
C ALA A 137 -63.38 27.46 34.42
N PRO A 138 -63.20 26.19 34.01
CA PRO A 138 -63.10 25.19 35.07
C PRO A 138 -62.06 24.06 34.86
N LYS A 139 -61.53 23.58 36.00
CA LYS A 139 -60.81 22.31 36.29
C LYS A 139 -61.61 21.09 35.76
N GLY A 140 -61.08 19.91 35.45
CA GLY A 140 -59.83 19.14 35.67
C GLY A 140 -60.14 17.68 35.18
N PRO A 141 -59.58 16.57 35.70
CA PRO A 141 -58.20 16.27 36.12
C PRO A 141 -57.62 14.95 35.50
N ASP A 142 -56.33 14.71 35.76
CA ASP A 142 -55.59 13.43 35.87
C ASP A 142 -55.44 12.46 34.68
N ALA A 143 -54.17 12.26 34.25
CA ALA A 143 -53.65 10.92 33.98
C ALA A 143 -52.12 10.88 34.11
N ALA A 144 -51.67 9.99 34.98
CA ALA A 144 -50.33 9.82 35.50
C ALA A 144 -49.37 9.04 34.57
N THR A 145 -48.07 9.16 34.90
CA THR A 145 -47.02 8.11 34.82
C THR A 145 -46.80 7.36 33.50
N SER A 146 -45.63 7.52 32.87
CA SER A 146 -44.47 6.57 32.92
C SER A 146 -43.98 6.44 31.46
N SER A 147 -42.77 6.06 31.08
CA SER A 147 -41.51 5.72 31.71
C SER A 147 -40.43 5.84 30.60
N SER A 148 -39.19 5.94 31.03
CA SER A 148 -37.99 5.98 30.19
C SER A 148 -37.84 4.75 29.29
N ALA A 149 -37.28 4.91 28.09
CA ALA A 149 -36.50 3.85 27.44
C ALA A 149 -35.37 4.44 26.58
N LYS A 150 -34.14 4.25 27.05
CA LYS A 150 -32.91 4.33 26.24
C LYS A 150 -32.68 2.94 25.66
N THR A 151 -32.42 2.83 24.36
CA THR A 151 -31.78 1.64 23.77
C THR A 151 -30.49 2.04 23.07
N SER A 152 -29.41 1.58 23.68
CA SER A 152 -28.08 1.42 23.11
C SER A 152 -28.14 0.28 22.08
N THR A 153 -27.55 0.45 20.90
CA THR A 153 -27.22 -0.68 20.02
C THR A 153 -25.92 -0.38 19.31
N SER A 154 -24.92 -1.17 19.69
CA SER A 154 -23.59 -1.27 19.10
C SER A 154 -23.60 -2.47 18.16
N VAL A 155 -23.07 -2.29 16.95
CA VAL A 155 -22.35 -3.30 16.15
C VAL A 155 -21.23 -2.56 15.43
#